data_AF-A0A2K6GRK8-F1
#
_entry.id   AF-A0A2K6GRK8-F1
#
_cell.length_a   1.000
_cell.length_b   1.000
_cell.length_c   1.000
_cell.angle_alpha   90.00
_cell.angle_beta   90.00
_cell.angle_gamma   90.00
#
_symmetry.space_group_name_H-M   'P 1'
#
loop_
_entity.id
_entity.type
_entity.pdbx_description
1 polymer ?
#
loop_
_entity_poly.entity_id
_entity_poly.type
_entity_poly.pdbx_seq_one_letter_code
_entity_poly.pdbx_strand_id
1 'polypeptide(L)'
;KKIEKCLVFIGRYSLKGSCHKFCIAVSKDVTYKELKNLLNSKSIMLIDVRETWEILEHGKIPGSVNIPLAEVGEALQMNPRDFKQKYDEVKPSKSDS
;
A
#
# COMPACT_ATOMS: atom_id res chain seq x y z
N LYS A 1 12.08 13.94 6.32
CA LYS A 1 10.68 14.39 6.11
C LYS A 1 9.74 13.18 6.24
N LYS A 2 9.23 12.97 7.46
CA LYS A 2 7.95 12.32 7.85
C LYS A 2 7.46 11.09 7.05
N ILE A 3 8.24 10.01 7.06
CA ILE A 3 7.76 8.66 6.70
C ILE A 3 7.00 8.03 7.88
N GLU A 4 7.18 8.57 9.09
CA GLU A 4 6.69 8.04 10.38
C GLU A 4 5.15 8.01 10.55
N LYS A 5 4.38 8.64 9.66
CA LYS A 5 2.91 8.56 9.67
C LYS A 5 2.33 7.64 8.59
N CYS A 6 3.16 7.03 7.75
CA CYS A 6 2.69 6.04 6.78
C CYS A 6 2.50 4.71 7.51
N LEU A 7 1.25 4.34 7.79
CA LEU A 7 0.93 2.95 8.12
C LEU A 7 1.10 2.13 6.83
N VAL A 8 2.28 1.55 6.65
CA VAL A 8 2.64 0.76 5.47
C VAL A 8 1.85 -0.54 5.48
N PHE A 9 0.74 -0.59 4.75
CA PHE A 9 0.16 -1.87 4.35
C PHE A 9 0.87 -2.36 3.10
N ILE A 10 1.71 -3.39 3.25
CA ILE A 10 2.41 -4.06 2.17
C ILE A 10 1.49 -5.13 1.59
N GLY A 11 0.77 -4.84 0.51
CA GLY A 11 0.14 -5.88 -0.31
C GLY A 11 1.14 -6.37 -1.36
N ARG A 12 1.48 -7.66 -1.41
CA ARG A 12 2.35 -8.19 -2.47
C ARG A 12 1.54 -8.40 -3.75
N TYR A 13 2.04 -7.92 -4.88
CA TYR A 13 1.45 -8.25 -6.17
C TYR A 13 1.79 -9.69 -6.57
N SER A 14 0.77 -10.54 -6.76
CA SER A 14 0.93 -11.86 -7.36
C SER A 14 0.85 -11.76 -8.89
N LEU A 15 2.02 -11.72 -9.55
CA LEU A 15 2.11 -11.99 -10.98
C LEU A 15 2.22 -13.51 -11.16
N LYS A 16 1.28 -14.09 -11.92
CA LYS A 16 1.14 -15.54 -12.18
C LYS A 16 2.49 -16.25 -12.37
N GLY A 17 2.75 -17.26 -11.54
CA GLY A 17 3.74 -18.31 -11.80
C GLY A 17 4.59 -18.71 -10.60
N SER A 18 4.32 -19.89 -10.05
CA SER A 18 5.09 -20.62 -9.01
C SER A 18 4.90 -20.19 -7.55
N CYS A 19 4.50 -21.19 -6.76
CA CYS A 19 4.29 -21.15 -5.32
C CYS A 19 5.65 -21.11 -4.60
N HIS A 20 6.00 -19.96 -4.06
CA HIS A 20 6.94 -19.91 -2.94
C HIS A 20 6.20 -19.35 -1.73
N LYS A 21 5.75 -20.27 -0.89
CA LYS A 21 5.29 -20.01 0.48
C LYS A 21 6.33 -19.15 1.20
N PHE A 22 5.96 -17.93 1.54
CA PHE A 22 6.57 -17.24 2.68
C PHE A 22 5.57 -16.24 3.26
N CYS A 23 4.80 -16.73 4.22
CA CYS A 23 3.90 -15.93 5.06
C CYS A 23 4.76 -15.29 6.16
N ILE A 24 4.73 -13.96 6.27
CA ILE A 24 5.19 -13.25 7.46
C ILE A 24 4.31 -12.01 7.59
N ALA A 25 3.24 -12.14 8.38
CA ALA A 25 2.57 -11.00 9.00
C ALA A 25 3.51 -10.46 10.06
N VAL A 26 4.41 -9.56 9.67
CA VAL A 26 5.22 -8.80 10.61
C VAL A 26 5.04 -7.34 10.26
N SER A 27 4.59 -6.57 11.25
CA SER A 27 4.90 -5.15 11.34
C SER A 27 6.43 -5.03 11.43
N LYS A 28 7.07 -5.13 10.27
CA LYS A 28 8.52 -4.98 10.10
C LYS A 28 8.71 -3.50 9.92
N ASP A 29 9.45 -2.87 10.81
CA ASP A 29 9.99 -1.55 10.53
C ASP A 29 10.85 -1.68 9.28
N VAL A 30 10.46 -0.96 8.22
CA VAL A 30 11.17 -0.94 6.95
C VAL A 30 11.97 0.35 6.89
N THR A 31 13.27 0.24 6.61
CA THR A 31 14.11 1.42 6.42
C THR A 31 13.75 2.14 5.12
N TYR A 32 14.06 3.43 5.01
CA TYR A 32 13.84 4.19 3.78
C TYR A 32 14.46 3.52 2.52
N LYS A 33 15.66 2.95 2.67
CA LYS A 33 16.36 2.28 1.57
C LYS A 33 15.61 1.03 1.10
N GLU A 34 15.12 0.23 2.03
CA GLU A 34 14.34 -0.97 1.71
C GLU A 34 13.00 -0.60 1.08
N LEU A 35 12.28 0.37 1.64
CA LEU A 35 11.01 0.85 1.07
C LEU A 35 11.21 1.35 -0.37
N LYS A 36 12.27 2.14 -0.62
CA LYS A 36 12.60 2.62 -1.96
C LYS A 36 12.89 1.46 -2.93
N ASN A 37 13.61 0.44 -2.48
CA ASN A 37 13.89 -0.74 -3.29
C ASN A 37 12.60 -1.52 -3.62
N LEU A 38 11.71 -1.70 -2.64
CA LEU A 38 10.43 -2.40 -2.81
C LEU A 38 9.48 -1.67 -3.78
N LEU A 39 9.46 -0.33 -3.71
CA LEU A 39 8.71 0.50 -4.66
C LEU A 39 9.27 0.38 -6.08
N ASN A 40 10.61 0.40 -6.22
CA ASN A 40 11.26 0.25 -7.52
C ASN A 40 11.05 -1.14 -8.13
N SER A 41 10.99 -2.19 -7.32
CA SER A 41 10.71 -3.56 -7.78
C SER A 41 9.22 -3.82 -8.07
N LYS A 42 8.33 -2.86 -7.78
CA LYS A 42 6.87 -3.00 -7.88
C LYS A 42 6.33 -4.26 -7.21
N SER A 43 7.02 -4.74 -6.18
CA SER A 43 6.67 -5.97 -5.47
C SER A 43 5.68 -5.72 -4.33
N ILE A 44 5.40 -4.45 -4.04
CA ILE A 44 4.51 -4.01 -2.97
C ILE A 44 3.53 -2.96 -3.49
N MET A 45 2.34 -2.94 -2.91
CA MET A 45 1.47 -1.76 -2.86
C MET A 45 1.84 -0.96 -1.62
N LEU A 46 2.02 0.36 -1.76
CA LEU A 46 2.21 1.28 -0.64
C LEU A 46 0.93 2.09 -0.43
N ILE A 47 0.27 1.92 0.72
CA ILE A 47 -0.89 2.72 1.11
C ILE A 47 -0.42 3.93 1.94
N ASP A 48 -0.68 5.12 1.42
CA ASP A 48 -0.41 6.41 2.05
C ASP A 48 -1.66 6.88 2.78
N VAL A 49 -1.64 6.81 4.10
CA VAL A 49 -2.81 7.08 4.97
C VAL A 49 -2.96 8.54 5.39
N ARG A 50 -2.17 9.44 4.77
CA ARG A 50 -2.24 10.89 5.00
C ARG A 50 -3.54 11.47 4.45
N GLU A 51 -3.90 12.65 4.96
CA GLU A 51 -5.02 13.42 4.43
C GLU A 51 -4.68 13.96 3.03
N THR A 52 -5.70 14.10 2.18
CA THR A 52 -5.53 14.57 0.80
C THR A 52 -4.86 15.95 0.72
N TRP A 53 -5.15 16.85 1.67
CA TRP A 53 -4.53 18.18 1.70
C TRP A 53 -3.02 18.12 1.95
N GLU A 54 -2.55 17.17 2.79
CA GLU A 54 -1.11 16.97 3.04
C GLU A 54 -0.40 16.52 1.76
N ILE A 55 -1.08 15.72 0.92
CA ILE A 55 -0.57 15.28 -0.39
C ILE A 55 -0.47 16.43 -1.37
N LEU A 56 -1.48 17.32 -1.41
CA LEU A 56 -1.49 18.49 -2.30
C LEU A 56 -0.38 19.48 -1.95
N GLU A 57 -0.11 19.67 -0.65
CA GLU A 57 0.90 20.62 -0.17
C GLU A 57 2.33 20.06 -0.21
N HIS A 58 2.53 18.81 0.25
CA HIS A 58 3.86 18.23 0.46
C HIS A 58 4.27 17.23 -0.63
N GLY A 59 3.34 16.85 -1.50
CA GLY A 59 3.54 15.86 -2.55
C GLY A 59 3.18 14.44 -2.14
N LYS A 60 2.85 13.67 -3.18
CA LYS A 60 2.57 12.23 -3.13
C LYS A 60 3.86 11.43 -3.26
N ILE A 61 3.96 10.31 -2.55
CA ILE A 61 5.04 9.34 -2.77
C ILE A 61 4.79 8.66 -4.12
N PRO A 62 5.77 8.65 -5.06
CA PRO A 62 5.60 7.95 -6.32
C PRO A 62 5.34 6.46 -6.11
N GLY A 63 4.31 5.92 -6.78
CA GLY A 63 3.91 4.52 -6.66
C GLY A 63 3.09 4.18 -5.41
N SER A 64 2.68 5.17 -4.60
CA SER A 64 1.71 4.95 -3.53
C SER A 64 0.26 5.15 -3.98
N VAL A 65 -0.67 4.56 -3.25
CA VAL A 65 -2.11 4.86 -3.31
C VAL A 65 -2.49 5.65 -2.06
N ASN A 66 -3.21 6.75 -2.20
CA ASN A 66 -3.65 7.51 -1.03
C ASN A 66 -5.02 7.00 -0.59
N ILE A 67 -5.09 6.51 0.64
CA ILE A 67 -6.32 6.06 1.29
C ILE A 67 -6.28 6.65 2.69
N PRO A 68 -6.91 7.82 2.94
CA PRO A 68 -6.85 8.49 4.22
C PRO A 68 -7.23 7.57 5.37
N LEU A 69 -6.59 7.72 6.53
CA LEU A 69 -6.77 6.81 7.67
C LEU A 69 -8.24 6.57 8.03
N ALA A 70 -9.07 7.60 7.94
CA ALA A 70 -10.52 7.52 8.19
C ALA A 70 -11.25 6.56 7.24
N GLU A 71 -10.77 6.39 6.00
CA GLU A 71 -11.38 5.57 4.96
C GLU A 71 -10.78 4.17 4.85
N VAL A 72 -9.59 3.93 5.40
CA VAL A 72 -8.85 2.65 5.23
C VAL A 72 -9.71 1.44 5.62
N GLY A 73 -10.44 1.53 6.72
CA GLY A 73 -11.29 0.44 7.20
C GLY A 73 -12.38 0.04 6.19
N GLU A 74 -13.02 1.03 5.56
CA GLU A 74 -14.06 0.81 4.55
C GLU A 74 -13.45 0.42 3.19
N ALA A 75 -12.33 1.03 2.81
CA ALA A 75 -11.58 0.72 1.60
C ALA A 75 -11.11 -0.74 1.55
N LEU A 76 -10.69 -1.31 2.68
CA LEU A 76 -10.30 -2.72 2.71
C LEU A 76 -11.50 -3.69 2.73
N GLN A 77 -12.72 -3.19 2.96
CA GLN A 77 -13.94 -4.00 2.99
C GLN A 77 -14.76 -3.92 1.71
N MET A 78 -14.72 -2.82 0.96
CA MET A 78 -15.44 -2.66 -0.30
C MET A 78 -15.11 -3.73 -1.34
N ASN A 79 -16.00 -3.98 -2.28
CA ASN A 79 -15.72 -4.96 -3.33
C ASN A 79 -14.57 -4.49 -4.24
N PRO A 80 -13.85 -5.40 -4.92
CA PRO A 80 -12.69 -5.04 -5.74
C PRO A 80 -12.99 -4.06 -6.89
N ARG A 81 -14.23 -4.05 -7.41
CA ARG A 81 -14.64 -3.17 -8.50
C ARG A 81 -14.74 -1.73 -8.01
N ASP A 82 -15.39 -1.51 -6.87
CA ASP A 82 -15.56 -0.18 -6.28
C ASP A 82 -14.22 0.37 -5.79
N PHE A 83 -13.36 -0.49 -5.23
CA PHE A 83 -12.00 -0.12 -4.86
C PHE A 83 -11.20 0.40 -6.05
N LYS A 84 -11.22 -0.35 -7.16
CA LYS A 84 -10.53 0.06 -8.39
C LYS A 84 -11.11 1.34 -8.97
N GLN A 85 -12.43 1.52 -8.91
CA GLN A 85 -13.05 2.75 -9.39
C GLN A 85 -12.66 3.97 -8.54
N LYS A 86 -12.55 3.80 -7.21
CA LYS A 86 -12.29 4.91 -6.28
C LYS A 86 -10.81 5.28 -6.19
N TYR A 87 -9.93 4.28 -6.16
CA TYR A 87 -8.49 4.48 -5.91
C TYR A 87 -7.60 4.24 -7.13
N ASP A 88 -8.19 3.87 -8.27
CA ASP A 88 -7.52 3.51 -9.53
C ASP A 88 -6.48 2.39 -9.38
N GLU A 89 -6.68 1.53 -8.38
CA GLU A 89 -5.74 0.48 -8.00
C GLU A 89 -6.45 -0.86 -7.77
N VAL A 90 -5.72 -1.96 -7.87
CA VAL A 90 -6.29 -3.29 -7.59
C VAL A 90 -6.38 -3.49 -6.08
N LYS A 91 -7.56 -3.86 -5.57
CA LYS A 91 -7.75 -4.15 -4.15
C LYS A 91 -6.75 -5.20 -3.67
N PRO A 92 -5.99 -4.94 -2.58
CA PRO A 92 -5.09 -5.94 -2.01
C PRO A 92 -5.88 -7.14 -1.47
N SER A 93 -5.35 -8.34 -1.63
CA SER A 93 -5.95 -9.58 -1.15
C SER A 93 -5.64 -9.81 0.32
N LYS A 94 -6.54 -10.50 1.04
CA LYS A 94 -6.29 -10.94 2.42
C LYS A 94 -5.11 -11.92 2.52
N SER A 95 -4.80 -12.62 1.43
CA SER A 95 -3.65 -13.53 1.32
C SER A 95 -2.30 -12.81 1.22
N ASP A 96 -2.30 -11.48 1.09
CA ASP A 96 -1.09 -10.67 0.92
C ASP A 96 -0.47 -10.26 2.27
N SER A 97 -0.90 -10.89 3.37
CA SER A 97 -0.46 -10.65 4.76
C SER A 97 0.79 -11.47 5.15
#